data_AF-A0A354Z0B7-F1
#
_entry.id   AF-A0A354Z0B7-F1
#
_cell.length_a   1.000
_cell.length_b   1.000
_cell.length_c   1.000
_cell.angle_alpha   90.00
_cell.angle_beta   90.00
_cell.angle_gamma   90.00
#
_symmetry.space_group_name_H-M   'P 1'
#
loop_
_entity.id
_entity.type
_entity.pdbx_description
1 polymer ?
#
loop_
_entity_poly.entity_id
_entity_poly.type
_entity_poly.pdbx_seq_one_letter_code
_entity_poly.pdbx_strand_id
1 'polypeptide(L)' 'IMFRGREITHPDIGERLSLKLTEQLSDISTIEKMPKVEGRNMVTILVPKMEQEKNEKKDKKEEA' A
#
# COMPACT_ATOMS: atom_id res chain seq x y z
N ILE A 1 -0.21 7.23 -5.78
CA ILE A 1 -0.76 7.72 -7.07
C ILE A 1 -1.25 9.16 -6.86
N MET A 2 -0.92 10.09 -7.76
CA MET A 2 -1.45 11.46 -7.71
C MET A 2 -2.57 11.61 -8.74
N PHE A 3 -3.73 12.10 -8.32
CA PHE A 3 -4.82 12.39 -9.25
C PHE A 3 -4.61 13.75 -9.91
N ARG A 4 -4.78 13.83 -11.23
CA ARG A 4 -4.65 15.08 -12.00
C ARG A 4 -6.00 15.50 -12.56
N GLY A 5 -6.43 16.72 -12.24
CA GLY A 5 -7.67 17.31 -12.77
C GLY A 5 -8.91 16.49 -12.39
N ARG A 6 -9.57 15.90 -13.39
CA ARG A 6 -10.84 15.15 -13.24
C ARG A 6 -10.65 13.69 -12.83
N GLU A 7 -9.42 13.21 -12.69
CA GLU A 7 -9.18 11.82 -12.27
C GLU A 7 -9.64 11.56 -10.83
N ILE A 8 -9.71 12.58 -9.98
CA ILE A 8 -10.19 12.47 -8.60
C ILE A 8 -11.66 12.04 -8.49
N THR A 9 -12.47 12.26 -9.54
CA THR A 9 -13.88 11.85 -9.53
C THR A 9 -14.05 10.36 -9.83
N HIS A 10 -13.00 9.67 -10.27
CA HIS A 10 -12.98 8.25 -10.57
C HIS A 10 -11.87 7.55 -9.76
N PRO A 11 -11.99 7.51 -8.42
CA PRO A 11 -11.00 6.88 -7.56
C PRO A 11 -10.90 5.37 -7.81
N ASP A 12 -11.94 4.74 -8.33
CA ASP A 12 -12.01 3.33 -8.72
C ASP A 12 -10.96 2.94 -9.76
N ILE A 13 -10.66 3.85 -10.71
CA ILE A 13 -9.61 3.64 -11.71
C ILE A 13 -8.23 3.64 -11.04
N GLY A 14 -8.01 4.58 -10.12
CA GLY A 14 -6.78 4.66 -9.33
C GLY A 14 -6.60 3.44 -8.42
N GLU A 15 -7.68 2.96 -7.82
CA GLU A 15 -7.68 1.80 -6.93
C GLU A 15 -7.31 0.53 -7.69
N ARG A 16 -7.94 0.28 -8.84
CA ARG A 16 -7.60 -0.85 -9.71
C ARG A 16 -6.14 -0.81 -10.16
N LEU A 17 -5.64 0.37 -10.50
CA LEU A 17 -4.24 0.54 -10.89
C LEU A 17 -3.30 0.24 -9.71
N SER A 18 -3.61 0.75 -8.51
CA SER A 18 -2.80 0.47 -7.33
C SER A 18 -2.81 -1.02 -6.97
N LEU A 19 -3.97 -1.69 -7.03
CA LEU A 19 -4.09 -3.11 -6.75
C LEU A 19 -3.27 -3.94 -7.73
N LYS A 20 -3.31 -3.61 -9.03
CA LYS A 20 -2.50 -4.28 -10.05
C LYS A 20 -1.00 -4.12 -9.79
N LEU A 21 -0.55 -2.91 -9.43
CA LEU A 21 0.85 -2.67 -9.07
C LEU A 21 1.26 -3.50 -7.85
N THR A 22 0.40 -3.52 -6.83
CA THR A 22 0.62 -4.29 -5.61
C THR A 22 0.69 -5.79 -5.86
N GLU A 23 -0.18 -6.32 -6.73
CA GLU A 23 -0.15 -7.72 -7.16
C GLU A 23 1.17 -8.05 -7.88
N GLN A 24 1.66 -7.16 -8.74
CA GLN A 24 2.98 -7.34 -9.38
C GLN A 24 4.16 -7.28 -8.40
N LEU A 25 3.99 -6.64 -7.26
CA LEU A 25 5.02 -6.51 -6.22
C LEU A 25 4.86 -7.55 -5.11
N SER A 26 3.85 -8.43 -5.18
CA SER A 26 3.57 -9.43 -4.12
C SER A 26 4.70 -10.42 -3.88
N ASP A 27 5.64 -10.53 -4.81
CA ASP A 27 6.80 -11.41 -4.69
C ASP A 27 7.81 -10.91 -3.66
N ILE A 28 7.98 -9.58 -3.56
CA ILE A 28 9.01 -8.93 -2.74
C ILE A 28 8.43 -8.08 -1.61
N SER A 29 7.14 -7.73 -1.66
CA SER A 29 6.47 -6.92 -0.63
C SER A 29 5.07 -7.46 -0.30
N THR A 30 4.54 -7.01 0.82
CA THR A 30 3.18 -7.29 1.29
C THR A 30 2.46 -5.98 1.57
N ILE A 31 1.14 -6.03 1.58
CA ILE A 31 0.29 -4.86 1.84
C ILE A 31 0.18 -4.65 3.33
N GLU A 32 0.61 -3.49 3.82
CA GLU A 32 0.33 -3.06 5.19
C GLU A 32 -0.96 -2.24 5.25
N LYS A 33 -1.17 -1.34 4.27
CA LYS A 33 -2.42 -0.58 4.14
C LYS A 33 -2.93 -0.60 2.71
N MET A 34 -4.22 -0.94 2.60
CA MET A 34 -4.97 -0.91 1.34
C MET A 34 -4.97 0.48 0.71
N PRO A 35 -5.10 0.58 -0.63
CA PRO A 35 -5.15 1.86 -1.33
C PRO A 35 -6.27 2.74 -0.79
N LYS A 36 -5.93 3.96 -0.33
CA LYS A 36 -6.90 4.93 0.17
C LYS A 36 -6.66 6.31 -0.40
N VAL A 37 -7.73 7.04 -0.67
CA VAL A 37 -7.66 8.43 -1.11
C VAL A 37 -7.41 9.35 0.09
N GLU A 38 -6.33 10.11 0.03
CA GLU A 38 -5.95 11.15 0.98
C GLU A 38 -5.78 12.47 0.22
N GLY A 39 -6.81 13.32 0.28
CA GLY A 39 -6.85 14.60 -0.44
C GLY A 39 -6.87 14.41 -1.95
N ARG A 40 -5.77 14.82 -2.62
CA ARG A 40 -5.59 14.67 -4.09
C ARG A 40 -4.77 13.44 -4.48
N ASN A 41 -4.38 12.64 -3.50
CA ASN A 41 -3.51 11.49 -3.71
C ASN A 41 -4.24 10.22 -3.30
N MET A 42 -3.88 9.10 -3.93
CA MET A 42 -4.17 7.77 -3.43
C MET A 42 -2.87 7.16 -2.93
N VAL A 43 -2.89 6.68 -1.69
CA VAL A 43 -1.73 6.15 -0.99
C VAL A 43 -2.00 4.69 -0.63
N THR A 44 -1.01 3.85 -0.89
CA THR A 44 -0.98 2.43 -0.57
C THR A 44 0.35 2.18 0.13
N ILE A 45 0.34 1.48 1.25
CA ILE A 45 1.57 1.19 2.00
C ILE A 45 1.93 -0.28 1.81
N LEU A 46 3.14 -0.49 1.29
CA LEU A 46 3.73 -1.80 1.06
C LEU A 46 4.95 -1.92 1.95
N VAL A 47 5.11 -3.09 2.57
CA VAL A 47 6.30 -3.41 3.38
C VAL A 47 7.07 -4.50 2.65
N PRO A 48 8.39 -4.34 2.44
CA PRO A 48 9.19 -5.38 1.83
C PRO A 48 9.22 -6.62 2.74
N LYS A 49 9.18 -7.82 2.16
CA LYS A 49 9.16 -9.09 2.91
C LYS A 49 10.38 -9.26 3.83
N MET A 50 11.55 -8.78 3.41
CA MET A 50 12.76 -8.75 4.26
C MET A 50 12.61 -7.86 5.51
N GLU A 51 11.72 -6.86 5.48
CA GLU A 51 11.45 -5.96 6.60
C GLU A 51 10.23 -6.40 7.41
N GLN A 52 9.27 -7.10 6.81
CA GLN A 52 8.19 -7.79 7.54
C GLN A 52 8.76 -8.78 8.58
N GLU A 53 9.78 -9.56 8.20
CA GLU A 53 10.46 -10.46 9.16
C GLU A 53 11.15 -9.70 10.32
N LYS A 54 11.46 -8.41 10.16
CA LYS A 54 12.01 -7.56 11.23
C LYS A 54 10.91 -6.91 12.07
N ASN A 55 9.78 -6.53 11.47
CA ASN A 55 8.64 -5.95 12.20
C ASN A 55 7.89 -7.00 13.03
N GLU A 56 7.65 -8.21 12.51
CA GLU A 56 7.07 -9.31 13.31
C GLU A 56 7.95 -9.70 14.51
N LYS A 57 9.27 -9.46 14.43
CA LYS A 57 10.23 -9.65 15.53
C LYS A 57 10.25 -8.49 16.54
N LYS A 58 9.75 -7.31 16.18
CA LYS A 58 9.61 -6.15 17.08
C LYS A 58 8.30 -6.20 17.84
N ASP A 59 7.18 -6.52 17.18
CA ASP A 59 5.88 -6.64 17.84
C ASP A 59 5.88 -7.76 18.91
N LYS A 60 6.59 -8.88 18.67
CA LYS A 60 6.75 -9.96 19.67
C LYS A 60 7.72 -9.65 20.82
N LYS A 61 8.48 -8.55 20.76
CA LYS A 61 9.44 -8.16 21.81
C LYS A 61 8.92 -7.08 22.76
N GLU A 62 7.84 -6.37 22.41
CA GLU A 62 7.19 -5.40 23.30
C GLU A 62 6.07 -6.01 24.15
N GLU A 63 5.66 -7.26 23.90
CA GLU A 63 4.68 -8.01 24.71
C GLU A 63 5.29 -9.00 25.74
N ALA A 64 6.61 -8.99 25.97
CA ALA A 64 7.30 -9.90 26.91
C ALA A 64 8.14 -9.18 27.98
#